data_AF-A0A0Q4RDV1-F1
#
_entry.id   AF-A0A0Q4RDV1-F1
#
_cell.length_a   1.000
_cell.length_b   1.000
_cell.length_c   1.000
_cell.angle_alpha   90.00
_cell.angle_beta   90.00
_cell.angle_gamma   90.00
#
_symmetry.space_group_name_H-M   'P 1'
#
loop_
_entity.id
_entity.type
_entity.pdbx_description
1 polymer ?
#
loop_
_entity_poly.entity_id
_entity_poly.type
_entity_poly.pdbx_seq_one_letter_code
_entity_poly.pdbx_strand_id
1 'polypeptide(L)'
;MSELQALHDKRDVEDELEAFRHDIRFQQLLLFIMQQNLPLRTESGERRAMEQSIAHIRQNFREELTVDKLADHAGIVRWRYSRLFKELTGEIPLHYLNGVRVEQAKKLLASTDERLFSIAQSVGYSNEYYFSRRFKQSVGLTPGQYRRHQRENIRVFAPFIEDYLLALGVRPIMQFTHDHWGRQEYLGLDDVPEFNVVTDNEATLSGFAPEFILMDTGIERWGMDKLTSLAPSIQLSYKGEEWRTTLHSIADLLGKAEEVSPVIADYENKAAAAKAKLLRVVKRQTVACLRLSADRVQLYGGPDHGYTGPVLYRDLGLSPHLLVEKLAKGLRFVELTMEELALLDADHLFITIDPTAGRQIELLHSPLWRSLPAVRNGSVHEVDFLSWMNYGVLSHHRKIDDVLRVLC
;
A
#
# COMPACT_ATOMS: atom_id res chain seq x y z
N MET A 1 13.75 52.85 -17.63
CA MET A 1 13.00 53.23 -18.86
C MET A 1 13.89 53.81 -19.97
N SER A 2 15.19 54.05 -19.79
CA SER A 2 16.03 54.71 -20.83
C SER A 2 16.65 53.80 -21.90
N GLU A 3 16.91 52.51 -21.62
CA GLU A 3 17.63 51.64 -22.59
C GLU A 3 16.72 51.02 -23.66
N LEU A 4 15.49 50.66 -23.30
CA LEU A 4 14.51 50.05 -24.21
C LEU A 4 14.05 51.02 -25.31
N GLN A 5 13.93 52.29 -24.96
CA GLN A 5 13.56 53.35 -25.90
C GLN A 5 14.71 53.65 -26.87
N ALA A 6 15.96 53.64 -26.38
CA ALA A 6 17.16 53.82 -27.20
C ALA A 6 17.43 52.65 -28.17
N LEU A 7 17.02 51.42 -27.83
CA LEU A 7 17.02 50.26 -28.73
C LEU A 7 15.91 50.37 -29.79
N HIS A 8 14.74 50.89 -29.43
CA HIS A 8 13.62 51.03 -30.38
C HIS A 8 13.87 52.13 -31.43
N ASP A 9 14.40 53.28 -31.02
CA ASP A 9 14.56 54.46 -31.86
C ASP A 9 15.68 54.33 -32.91
N LYS A 10 16.60 53.37 -32.73
CA LYS A 10 17.80 53.17 -33.59
C LYS A 10 17.80 51.81 -34.31
N ARG A 11 16.64 51.25 -34.61
CA ARG A 11 16.52 49.90 -35.19
C ARG A 11 16.92 49.78 -36.68
N ASP A 12 16.93 50.89 -37.41
CA ASP A 12 17.18 50.94 -38.86
C ASP A 12 18.41 51.82 -39.17
N VAL A 13 19.59 51.42 -38.68
CA VAL A 13 20.85 52.19 -38.86
C VAL A 13 21.75 51.52 -39.89
N GLU A 14 22.15 52.26 -40.93
CA GLU A 14 23.04 51.79 -42.02
C GLU A 14 24.54 51.89 -41.70
N ASP A 15 24.92 52.56 -40.60
CA ASP A 15 26.31 52.69 -40.14
C ASP A 15 26.74 51.49 -39.27
N GLU A 16 27.77 50.77 -39.72
CA GLU A 16 28.28 49.55 -39.08
C GLU A 16 28.69 49.79 -37.61
N LEU A 17 29.24 50.96 -37.28
CA LEU A 17 29.69 51.24 -35.91
C LEU A 17 28.51 51.46 -34.95
N GLU A 18 27.44 52.12 -35.41
CA GLU A 18 26.24 52.32 -34.61
C GLU A 18 25.39 51.04 -34.52
N ALA A 19 25.38 50.20 -35.56
CA ALA A 19 24.79 48.87 -35.49
C ALA A 19 25.49 48.00 -34.42
N PHE A 20 26.82 48.00 -34.38
CA PHE A 20 27.58 47.29 -33.35
C PHE A 20 27.30 47.82 -31.93
N ARG A 21 27.14 49.14 -31.77
CA ARG A 21 26.72 49.74 -30.48
C ARG A 21 25.30 49.32 -30.07
N HIS A 22 24.41 49.13 -31.04
CA HIS A 22 23.05 48.63 -30.81
C HIS A 22 23.12 47.20 -30.26
N ASP A 23 23.90 46.33 -30.88
CA ASP A 23 24.08 44.94 -30.43
C ASP A 23 24.64 44.85 -29.00
N ILE A 24 25.62 45.69 -28.65
CA ILE A 24 26.15 45.76 -27.28
C ILE A 24 25.04 46.09 -26.28
N ARG A 25 24.20 47.09 -26.58
CA ARG A 25 23.08 47.48 -25.70
C ARG A 25 22.04 46.38 -25.58
N PHE A 26 21.75 45.69 -26.68
CA PHE A 26 20.83 44.55 -26.66
C PHE A 26 21.39 43.42 -25.79
N GLN A 27 22.69 43.08 -25.94
CA GLN A 27 23.35 42.08 -25.11
C GLN A 27 23.41 42.48 -23.63
N GLN A 28 23.61 43.77 -23.32
CA GLN A 28 23.56 44.29 -21.94
C GLN A 28 22.16 44.17 -21.33
N LEU A 29 21.11 44.49 -22.10
CA LEU A 29 19.74 44.29 -21.66
C LEU A 29 19.43 42.80 -21.46
N LEU A 30 19.88 41.94 -22.38
CA LEU A 30 19.73 40.49 -22.27
C LEU A 30 20.43 39.96 -21.02
N LEU A 31 21.65 40.43 -20.76
CA LEU A 31 22.42 40.09 -19.55
C LEU A 31 21.70 40.58 -18.28
N PHE A 32 21.14 41.79 -18.27
CA PHE A 32 20.37 42.30 -17.14
C PHE A 32 19.12 41.45 -16.89
N ILE A 33 18.36 41.12 -17.94
CA ILE A 33 17.19 40.22 -17.83
C ILE A 33 17.64 38.84 -17.35
N MET A 34 18.73 38.29 -17.88
CA MET A 34 19.29 37.02 -17.44
C MET A 34 19.74 37.09 -15.98
N GLN A 35 20.34 38.18 -15.49
CA GLN A 35 20.72 38.34 -14.08
C GLN A 35 19.50 38.44 -13.15
N GLN A 36 18.43 39.11 -13.57
CA GLN A 36 17.16 39.15 -12.84
C GLN A 36 16.42 37.81 -12.85
N ASN A 37 16.72 36.95 -13.83
CA ASN A 37 16.10 35.63 -14.00
C ASN A 37 17.09 34.47 -13.75
N LEU A 38 18.32 34.74 -13.29
CA LEU A 38 19.32 33.70 -13.06
C LEU A 38 18.96 32.99 -11.76
N PRO A 39 18.78 31.65 -11.75
CA PRO A 39 18.52 30.91 -10.53
C PRO A 39 19.84 30.76 -9.76
N LEU A 40 20.31 31.84 -9.12
CA LEU A 40 21.54 31.81 -8.33
C LEU A 40 21.21 31.78 -6.84
N ARG A 41 21.57 30.65 -6.20
CA ARG A 41 21.74 30.40 -4.75
C ARG A 41 20.51 30.06 -3.91
N THR A 42 19.30 30.02 -4.49
CA THR A 42 18.07 29.82 -3.71
C THR A 42 17.66 28.37 -3.43
N GLU A 43 18.11 27.34 -4.14
CA GLU A 43 17.59 25.97 -3.93
C GLU A 43 17.76 25.45 -2.49
N SER A 44 18.92 25.70 -1.86
CA SER A 44 19.13 25.29 -0.45
C SER A 44 18.34 26.15 0.55
N GLY A 45 18.19 27.46 0.26
CA GLY A 45 17.46 28.41 1.10
C GLY A 45 15.96 28.24 1.00
N GLU A 46 15.43 28.02 -0.20
CA GLU A 46 14.01 27.75 -0.47
C GLU A 46 13.60 26.39 0.04
N ARG A 47 14.45 25.36 -0.11
CA ARG A 47 14.21 24.06 0.53
C ARG A 47 14.14 24.20 2.05
N ARG A 48 15.10 24.90 2.67
CA ARG A 48 15.10 25.15 4.11
C ARG A 48 13.89 26.00 4.55
N ALA A 49 13.52 27.02 3.80
CA ALA A 49 12.32 27.83 4.06
C ALA A 49 11.04 26.97 3.95
N MET A 50 11.01 26.02 3.01
CA MET A 50 9.90 25.09 2.86
C MET A 50 9.82 24.09 4.01
N GLU A 51 10.96 23.53 4.44
CA GLU A 51 11.05 22.67 5.63
C GLU A 51 10.59 23.42 6.89
N GLN A 52 11.00 24.69 7.04
CA GLN A 52 10.54 25.56 8.12
C GLN A 52 9.03 25.84 8.04
N SER A 53 8.50 26.07 6.84
CA SER A 53 7.06 26.25 6.64
C SER A 53 6.27 24.99 7.01
N ILE A 54 6.77 23.81 6.63
CA ILE A 54 6.16 22.52 7.02
C ILE A 54 6.20 22.34 8.53
N ALA A 55 7.33 22.66 9.18
CA ALA A 55 7.43 22.63 10.64
C ALA A 55 6.47 23.63 11.29
N HIS A 56 6.34 24.84 10.73
CA HIS A 56 5.41 25.86 11.18
C HIS A 56 3.95 25.40 11.08
N ILE A 57 3.57 24.75 9.98
CA ILE A 57 2.24 24.12 9.84
C ILE A 57 2.01 23.08 10.94
N ARG A 58 2.99 22.20 11.19
CA ARG A 58 2.87 21.14 12.22
C ARG A 58 2.78 21.69 13.64
N GLN A 59 3.37 22.84 13.91
CA GLN A 59 3.32 23.49 15.23
C GLN A 59 2.07 24.35 15.42
N ASN A 60 1.59 24.98 14.35
CA ASN A 60 0.52 25.99 14.39
C ASN A 60 -0.73 25.59 13.62
N PHE A 61 -0.95 24.28 13.40
CA PHE A 61 -2.10 23.77 12.64
C PHE A 61 -3.47 24.20 13.20
N ARG A 62 -3.52 24.59 14.48
CA ARG A 62 -4.73 25.05 15.16
C ARG A 62 -5.19 26.44 14.68
N GLU A 63 -4.28 27.23 14.12
CA GLU A 63 -4.55 28.60 13.70
C GLU A 63 -5.12 28.69 12.29
N GLU A 64 -5.69 29.85 11.95
CA GLU A 64 -6.14 30.13 10.59
C GLU A 64 -4.95 30.44 9.67
N LEU A 65 -4.38 29.37 9.11
CA LEU A 65 -3.29 29.43 8.14
C LEU A 65 -3.86 29.53 6.71
N THR A 66 -3.41 30.54 5.97
CA THR A 66 -3.68 30.70 4.54
C THR A 66 -2.40 30.47 3.74
N VAL A 67 -2.54 30.17 2.45
CA VAL A 67 -1.37 30.03 1.57
C VAL A 67 -0.57 31.34 1.52
N ASP A 68 -1.22 32.51 1.61
CA ASP A 68 -0.55 33.81 1.65
C ASP A 68 0.31 33.94 2.91
N LYS A 69 -0.25 33.67 4.10
CA LYS A 69 0.51 33.73 5.36
C LYS A 69 1.71 32.80 5.36
N LEU A 70 1.56 31.59 4.81
CA LEU A 70 2.65 30.62 4.72
C LEU A 70 3.73 31.05 3.72
N ALA A 71 3.31 31.62 2.60
CA ALA A 71 4.20 32.15 1.57
C ALA A 71 5.00 33.36 2.10
N ASP A 72 4.33 34.27 2.79
CA ASP A 72 4.92 35.44 3.44
C ASP A 72 5.91 35.03 4.54
N HIS A 73 5.54 34.04 5.37
CA HIS A 73 6.42 33.49 6.41
C HIS A 73 7.68 32.86 5.82
N ALA A 74 7.56 32.21 4.66
CA ALA A 74 8.70 31.62 3.95
C ALA A 74 9.50 32.66 3.13
N GLY A 75 9.02 33.90 2.98
CA GLY A 75 9.61 34.91 2.11
C GLY A 75 9.52 34.57 0.62
N ILE A 76 8.55 33.75 0.22
CA ILE A 76 8.39 33.25 -1.15
C ILE A 76 7.05 33.73 -1.70
N VAL A 77 7.02 34.20 -2.95
CA VAL A 77 5.76 34.60 -3.60
C VAL A 77 4.80 33.41 -3.73
N ARG A 78 3.51 33.61 -3.43
CA ARG A 78 2.44 32.59 -3.35
C ARG A 78 2.47 31.50 -4.44
N TRP A 79 2.63 31.89 -5.71
CA TRP A 79 2.62 30.94 -6.84
C TRP A 79 3.81 29.98 -6.80
N ARG A 80 5.01 30.50 -6.45
CA ARG A 80 6.24 29.72 -6.31
C ARG A 80 6.20 28.85 -5.05
N TYR A 81 5.67 29.40 -3.96
CA TYR A 81 5.47 28.66 -2.72
C TYR A 81 4.59 27.42 -2.92
N SER A 82 3.43 27.59 -3.56
CA SER A 82 2.49 26.47 -3.79
C SER A 82 3.10 25.37 -4.67
N ARG A 83 3.88 25.77 -5.68
CA ARG A 83 4.58 24.84 -6.57
C ARG A 83 5.67 24.07 -5.83
N LEU A 84 6.57 24.78 -5.14
CA LEU A 84 7.66 24.17 -4.37
C LEU A 84 7.15 23.27 -3.24
N PHE A 85 6.08 23.68 -2.54
CA PHE A 85 5.46 22.87 -1.50
C PHE A 85 4.95 21.54 -2.07
N LYS A 86 4.29 21.57 -3.24
CA LYS A 86 3.80 20.36 -3.91
C LYS A 86 4.93 19.49 -4.44
N GLU A 87 5.99 20.07 -4.99
CA GLU A 87 7.18 19.33 -5.43
C GLU A 87 7.87 18.61 -4.26
N LEU A 88 7.87 19.22 -3.06
CA LEU A 88 8.52 18.66 -1.89
C LEU A 88 7.64 17.68 -1.09
N THR A 89 6.34 17.93 -0.98
CA THR A 89 5.41 17.14 -0.13
C THR A 89 4.48 16.23 -0.92
N GLY A 90 4.39 16.40 -2.25
CA GLY A 90 3.40 15.75 -3.10
C GLY A 90 2.02 16.40 -3.08
N GLU A 91 1.75 17.31 -2.13
CA GLU A 91 0.42 17.88 -1.90
C GLU A 91 0.40 19.42 -1.91
N ILE A 92 -0.79 20.00 -2.03
CA ILE A 92 -0.98 21.45 -1.95
C ILE A 92 -1.00 21.86 -0.46
N PRO A 93 -0.47 23.03 -0.06
CA PRO A 93 -0.33 23.42 1.35
C PRO A 93 -1.57 23.24 2.23
N LEU A 94 -2.76 23.62 1.72
CA LEU A 94 -4.01 23.49 2.48
C LEU A 94 -4.49 22.04 2.61
N HIS A 95 -4.18 21.17 1.65
CA HIS A 95 -4.46 19.74 1.77
C HIS A 95 -3.57 19.12 2.84
N TYR A 96 -2.28 19.44 2.82
CA TYR A 96 -1.32 19.01 3.84
C TYR A 96 -1.75 19.45 5.26
N LEU A 97 -2.13 20.73 5.42
CA LEU A 97 -2.66 21.24 6.69
C LEU A 97 -3.88 20.44 7.16
N ASN A 98 -4.84 20.16 6.28
CA ASN A 98 -6.00 19.34 6.63
C ASN A 98 -5.59 17.93 7.06
N GLY A 99 -4.61 17.31 6.37
CA GLY A 99 -4.04 16.02 6.78
C GLY A 99 -3.50 16.07 8.21
N VAL A 100 -2.67 17.06 8.54
CA VAL A 100 -2.14 17.26 9.90
C VAL A 100 -3.26 17.42 10.94
N ARG A 101 -4.31 18.19 10.63
CA ARG A 101 -5.46 18.38 11.53
C ARG A 101 -6.25 17.09 11.76
N VAL A 102 -6.48 16.33 10.70
CA VAL A 102 -7.17 15.02 10.76
C VAL A 102 -6.36 14.03 11.60
N GLU A 103 -5.06 13.97 11.41
CA GLU A 103 -4.18 13.10 12.21
C GLU A 103 -4.20 13.45 13.70
N GLN A 104 -4.20 14.74 14.04
CA GLN A 104 -4.34 15.13 15.44
C GLN A 104 -5.74 14.85 15.99
N ALA A 105 -6.77 14.98 15.17
CA ALA A 105 -8.13 14.65 15.58
C ALA A 105 -8.30 13.16 15.85
N LYS A 106 -7.70 12.27 15.03
CA LYS A 106 -7.67 10.82 15.28
C LYS A 106 -7.13 10.52 16.68
N LYS A 107 -6.01 11.12 17.07
CA LYS A 107 -5.39 10.93 18.40
C LYS A 107 -6.31 11.34 19.54
N LEU A 108 -6.96 12.50 19.43
CA LEU A 108 -7.90 12.97 20.45
C LEU A 108 -9.15 12.08 20.52
N LEU A 109 -9.67 11.63 19.37
CA LEU A 109 -10.80 10.72 19.32
C LEU A 109 -10.47 9.34 19.91
N ALA A 110 -9.21 8.91 19.85
CA ALA A 110 -8.75 7.65 20.42
C ALA A 110 -8.48 7.73 21.93
N SER A 111 -7.93 8.86 22.39
CA SER A 111 -7.44 9.00 23.77
C SER A 111 -8.39 9.72 24.72
N THR A 112 -9.43 10.39 24.21
CA THR A 112 -10.33 11.20 25.05
C THR A 112 -11.81 11.04 24.74
N ASP A 113 -12.62 11.40 25.72
CA ASP A 113 -14.10 11.41 25.66
C ASP A 113 -14.65 12.81 25.35
N GLU A 114 -13.79 13.75 24.95
CA GLU A 114 -14.16 15.14 24.71
C GLU A 114 -15.30 15.28 23.69
N ARG A 115 -16.13 16.31 23.82
CA ARG A 115 -17.20 16.54 22.85
C ARG A 115 -16.61 16.82 21.47
N LEU A 116 -17.30 16.37 20.43
CA LEU A 116 -16.82 16.49 19.05
C LEU A 116 -16.53 17.95 18.66
N PHE A 117 -17.37 18.88 19.14
CA PHE A 117 -17.13 20.32 19.06
C PHE A 117 -15.78 20.76 19.64
N SER A 118 -15.43 20.29 20.84
CA SER A 118 -14.17 20.61 21.52
C SER A 118 -12.97 20.09 20.74
N ILE A 119 -13.07 18.86 20.23
CA ILE A 119 -12.03 18.28 19.37
C ILE A 119 -11.86 19.13 18.10
N ALA A 120 -12.96 19.47 17.41
CA ALA A 120 -12.92 20.29 16.21
C ALA A 120 -12.17 21.62 16.47
N GLN A 121 -12.49 22.33 17.56
CA GLN A 121 -11.79 23.56 17.94
C GLN A 121 -10.31 23.32 18.23
N SER A 122 -9.98 22.27 18.99
CA SER A 122 -8.60 21.96 19.38
C SER A 122 -7.68 21.61 18.20
N VAL A 123 -8.27 21.17 17.07
CA VAL A 123 -7.54 20.86 15.83
C VAL A 123 -7.68 21.96 14.76
N GLY A 124 -8.25 23.13 15.10
CA GLY A 124 -8.29 24.29 14.22
C GLY A 124 -9.48 24.38 13.28
N TYR A 125 -10.57 23.67 13.57
CA TYR A 125 -11.86 23.84 12.90
C TYR A 125 -12.83 24.63 13.78
N SER A 126 -13.35 25.73 13.25
CA SER A 126 -14.38 26.55 13.93
C SER A 126 -15.78 25.93 13.87
N ASN A 127 -16.01 24.98 12.97
CA ASN A 127 -17.31 24.37 12.73
C ASN A 127 -17.22 22.83 12.74
N GLU A 128 -17.93 22.21 13.68
CA GLU A 128 -18.00 20.75 13.88
C GLU A 128 -18.53 19.99 12.65
N TYR A 129 -19.52 20.55 11.95
CA TYR A 129 -20.09 19.93 10.75
C TYR A 129 -19.11 19.93 9.59
N TYR A 130 -18.37 21.03 9.41
CA TYR A 130 -17.30 21.10 8.40
C TYR A 130 -16.16 20.13 8.73
N PHE A 131 -15.73 20.09 10.00
CA PHE A 131 -14.76 19.12 10.49
C PHE A 131 -15.21 17.68 10.21
N SER A 132 -16.44 17.33 10.57
CA SER A 132 -16.97 15.97 10.40
C SER A 132 -17.00 15.53 8.94
N ARG A 133 -17.39 16.43 8.02
CA ARG A 133 -17.35 16.15 6.57
C ARG A 133 -15.92 15.97 6.06
N ARG A 134 -14.98 16.82 6.47
CA ARG A 134 -13.56 16.71 6.08
C ARG A 134 -12.90 15.46 6.64
N PHE A 135 -13.17 15.14 7.90
CA PHE A 135 -12.69 13.92 8.53
C PHE A 135 -13.24 12.69 7.81
N LYS A 136 -14.55 12.63 7.53
CA LYS A 136 -15.15 11.52 6.75
C LYS A 136 -14.57 11.42 5.35
N GLN A 137 -14.33 12.54 4.67
CA GLN A 137 -13.70 12.53 3.34
C GLN A 137 -12.26 11.98 3.38
N SER A 138 -11.52 12.26 4.45
CA SER A 138 -10.13 11.84 4.59
C SER A 138 -9.95 10.43 5.14
N VAL A 139 -10.85 9.99 6.04
CA VAL A 139 -10.72 8.74 6.81
C VAL A 139 -11.75 7.68 6.36
N GLY A 140 -12.81 8.07 5.66
CA GLY A 140 -13.94 7.21 5.31
C GLY A 140 -15.01 7.10 6.41
N LEU A 141 -14.64 7.35 7.68
CA LEU A 141 -15.54 7.31 8.85
C LEU A 141 -15.92 8.70 9.35
N THR A 142 -17.11 8.83 9.94
CA THR A 142 -17.36 10.02 10.78
C THR A 142 -16.52 9.99 12.06
N PRO A 143 -16.18 11.15 12.65
CA PRO A 143 -15.43 11.18 13.91
C PRO A 143 -16.05 10.35 15.06
N GLY A 144 -17.39 10.35 15.16
CA GLY A 144 -18.09 9.58 16.19
C GLY A 144 -17.96 8.08 16.00
N GLN A 145 -18.04 7.60 14.74
CA GLN A 145 -17.77 6.20 14.41
C GLN A 145 -16.30 5.85 14.72
N TYR A 146 -15.37 6.71 14.33
CA TYR A 146 -13.94 6.53 14.61
C TYR A 146 -13.65 6.37 16.12
N ARG A 147 -14.24 7.22 16.97
CA ARG A 147 -14.10 7.11 18.43
C ARG A 147 -14.65 5.79 18.96
N ARG A 148 -15.82 5.38 18.49
CA ARG A 148 -16.44 4.14 18.97
C ARG A 148 -15.55 2.93 18.65
N HIS A 149 -14.88 2.95 17.51
CA HIS A 149 -13.97 1.88 17.11
C HIS A 149 -12.75 1.76 18.03
N GLN A 150 -12.30 2.86 18.63
CA GLN A 150 -11.16 2.85 19.56
C GLN A 150 -11.49 2.17 20.90
N ARG A 151 -12.78 1.94 21.19
CA ARG A 151 -13.24 1.34 22.43
C ARG A 151 -13.48 -0.15 22.19
N GLU A 152 -12.54 -0.94 22.71
CA GLU A 152 -12.51 -2.41 22.80
C GLU A 152 -13.89 -3.08 22.58
N ASN A 153 -14.08 -3.65 21.38
CA ASN A 153 -15.18 -4.51 20.87
C ASN A 153 -15.76 -4.04 19.52
N ILE A 154 -14.88 -3.73 18.56
CA ILE A 154 -15.28 -3.36 17.21
C ILE A 154 -15.99 -4.54 16.56
N ARG A 155 -17.26 -4.35 16.16
CA ARG A 155 -18.01 -5.36 15.41
C ARG A 155 -17.72 -5.22 13.93
N VAL A 156 -16.58 -5.75 13.50
CA VAL A 156 -16.12 -5.65 12.10
C VAL A 156 -16.46 -6.91 11.31
N PHE A 157 -16.97 -6.73 10.11
CA PHE A 157 -17.01 -7.75 9.07
C PHE A 157 -16.03 -7.37 7.96
N ALA A 158 -15.08 -8.24 7.65
CA ALA A 158 -13.99 -7.95 6.71
C ALA A 158 -13.65 -9.19 5.89
N PRO A 159 -14.57 -9.65 5.03
CA PRO A 159 -14.41 -10.90 4.30
C PRO A 159 -13.12 -10.90 3.49
N PHE A 160 -12.31 -11.95 3.65
CA PHE A 160 -10.99 -12.17 3.07
C PHE A 160 -9.83 -11.31 3.63
N ILE A 161 -10.13 -10.35 4.52
CA ILE A 161 -9.18 -9.42 5.16
C ILE A 161 -8.94 -9.80 6.65
N GLU A 162 -9.55 -10.88 7.14
CA GLU A 162 -9.54 -11.29 8.55
C GLU A 162 -8.13 -11.51 9.11
N ASP A 163 -7.18 -11.89 8.27
CA ASP A 163 -5.77 -12.04 8.64
C ASP A 163 -5.21 -10.77 9.30
N TYR A 164 -5.44 -9.61 8.68
CA TYR A 164 -4.98 -8.32 9.22
C TYR A 164 -5.73 -7.93 10.49
N LEU A 165 -7.03 -8.28 10.60
CA LEU A 165 -7.79 -8.04 11.82
C LEU A 165 -7.16 -8.78 12.99
N LEU A 166 -6.89 -10.07 12.81
CA LEU A 166 -6.31 -10.91 13.85
C LEU A 166 -4.89 -10.50 14.20
N ALA A 167 -4.09 -10.09 13.21
CA ALA A 167 -2.77 -9.53 13.44
C ALA A 167 -2.82 -8.27 14.34
N LEU A 168 -3.90 -7.48 14.26
CA LEU A 168 -4.14 -6.30 15.09
C LEU A 168 -4.94 -6.60 16.38
N GLY A 169 -5.13 -7.88 16.73
CA GLY A 169 -5.86 -8.30 17.91
C GLY A 169 -7.37 -8.04 17.84
N VAL A 170 -7.92 -7.87 16.64
CA VAL A 170 -9.36 -7.67 16.41
C VAL A 170 -9.97 -8.95 15.86
N ARG A 171 -11.03 -9.46 16.51
CA ARG A 171 -11.79 -10.61 16.01
C ARG A 171 -12.96 -10.15 15.14
N PRO A 172 -13.16 -10.76 13.95
CA PRO A 172 -14.33 -10.46 13.12
C PRO A 172 -15.60 -11.07 13.72
N ILE A 173 -16.75 -10.48 13.39
CA ILE A 173 -18.06 -10.99 13.83
C ILE A 173 -18.54 -12.20 13.02
N MET A 174 -18.06 -12.31 11.78
CA MET A 174 -18.28 -13.42 10.88
C MET A 174 -17.02 -13.62 10.03
N GLN A 175 -16.73 -14.85 9.64
CA GLN A 175 -15.57 -15.20 8.81
C GLN A 175 -15.99 -15.49 7.37
N PHE A 176 -15.11 -15.16 6.44
CA PHE A 176 -15.22 -15.52 5.03
C PHE A 176 -15.30 -17.04 4.83
N THR A 177 -16.27 -17.46 4.02
CA THR A 177 -16.24 -18.75 3.34
C THR A 177 -16.70 -18.59 1.90
N HIS A 178 -16.32 -19.54 1.05
CA HIS A 178 -16.71 -19.59 -0.36
C HIS A 178 -16.94 -21.05 -0.75
N ASP A 179 -18.03 -21.33 -1.48
CA ASP A 179 -18.44 -22.70 -1.89
C ASP A 179 -17.29 -23.58 -2.38
N HIS A 180 -16.44 -23.00 -3.22
CA HIS A 180 -15.30 -23.64 -3.81
C HIS A 180 -14.01 -23.56 -3.00
N TRP A 181 -13.68 -22.42 -2.41
CA TRP A 181 -12.38 -22.24 -1.76
C TRP A 181 -12.37 -22.65 -0.28
N GLY A 182 -13.54 -22.81 0.33
CA GLY A 182 -13.69 -23.00 1.76
C GLY A 182 -13.38 -21.70 2.53
N ARG A 183 -12.93 -21.88 3.77
CA ARG A 183 -12.60 -20.81 4.72
C ARG A 183 -11.12 -20.75 5.03
N GLN A 184 -10.64 -19.65 5.59
CA GLN A 184 -9.24 -19.45 5.96
C GLN A 184 -8.86 -20.21 7.24
N GLU A 185 -8.79 -21.54 7.18
CA GLU A 185 -8.52 -22.44 8.32
C GLU A 185 -7.29 -22.03 9.15
N TYR A 186 -6.25 -21.51 8.49
CA TYR A 186 -5.01 -21.10 9.15
C TYR A 186 -5.19 -19.95 10.16
N LEU A 187 -6.34 -19.26 10.14
CA LEU A 187 -6.68 -18.19 11.08
C LEU A 187 -7.28 -18.69 12.40
N GLY A 188 -7.67 -19.97 12.50
CA GLY A 188 -8.19 -20.54 13.75
C GLY A 188 -9.49 -19.89 14.24
N LEU A 189 -10.40 -19.60 13.31
CA LEU A 189 -11.68 -18.94 13.56
C LEU A 189 -12.84 -19.93 13.75
N ASP A 190 -12.58 -21.13 14.27
CA ASP A 190 -13.59 -22.21 14.37
C ASP A 190 -14.86 -21.83 15.14
N ASP A 191 -14.74 -20.87 16.06
CA ASP A 191 -15.84 -20.37 16.88
C ASP A 191 -16.57 -19.16 16.28
N VAL A 192 -16.10 -18.64 15.14
CA VAL A 192 -16.71 -17.50 14.45
C VAL A 192 -17.68 -17.99 13.37
N PRO A 193 -18.93 -17.49 13.31
CA PRO A 193 -19.89 -17.88 12.28
C PRO A 193 -19.39 -17.58 10.86
N GLU A 194 -19.69 -18.46 9.92
CA GLU A 194 -19.29 -18.31 8.52
C GLU A 194 -20.28 -17.42 7.76
N PHE A 195 -19.75 -16.59 6.86
CA PHE A 195 -20.50 -15.85 5.85
C PHE A 195 -20.03 -16.29 4.47
N ASN A 196 -20.91 -16.97 3.75
CA ASN A 196 -20.64 -17.45 2.41
C ASN A 196 -20.85 -16.32 1.39
N VAL A 197 -19.75 -15.81 0.85
CA VAL A 197 -19.80 -14.66 -0.08
C VAL A 197 -20.57 -14.95 -1.38
N VAL A 198 -20.84 -16.21 -1.71
CA VAL A 198 -21.58 -16.59 -2.93
C VAL A 198 -23.08 -16.69 -2.66
N THR A 199 -23.48 -17.25 -1.52
CA THR A 199 -24.87 -17.60 -1.25
C THR A 199 -25.55 -16.68 -0.23
N ASP A 200 -24.80 -16.13 0.72
CA ASP A 200 -25.34 -15.28 1.77
C ASP A 200 -25.60 -13.85 1.29
N ASN A 201 -26.43 -13.14 2.07
CA ASN A 201 -26.89 -11.80 1.74
C ASN A 201 -27.02 -10.91 2.98
N GLU A 202 -27.55 -9.70 2.79
CA GLU A 202 -27.77 -8.72 3.86
C GLU A 202 -28.51 -9.28 5.07
N ALA A 203 -29.49 -10.17 4.87
CA ALA A 203 -30.25 -10.77 5.97
C ALA A 203 -29.36 -11.60 6.90
N THR A 204 -28.43 -12.38 6.33
CA THR A 204 -27.47 -13.18 7.10
C THR A 204 -26.60 -12.30 7.99
N LEU A 205 -26.05 -11.21 7.44
CA LEU A 205 -25.15 -10.31 8.18
C LEU A 205 -25.91 -9.41 9.17
N SER A 206 -27.15 -9.04 8.88
CA SER A 206 -27.95 -8.11 9.69
C SER A 206 -28.11 -8.57 11.15
N GLY A 207 -28.25 -9.88 11.37
CA GLY A 207 -28.36 -10.49 12.71
C GLY A 207 -27.11 -10.32 13.57
N PHE A 208 -25.97 -10.01 12.94
CA PHE A 208 -24.69 -9.77 13.61
C PHE A 208 -24.38 -8.28 13.78
N ALA A 209 -25.28 -7.36 13.43
CA ALA A 209 -25.15 -5.93 13.70
C ALA A 209 -23.71 -5.39 13.50
N PRO A 210 -23.16 -5.48 12.28
CA PRO A 210 -21.84 -4.92 11.99
C PRO A 210 -21.82 -3.43 12.31
N GLU A 211 -20.78 -2.98 12.98
CA GLU A 211 -20.50 -1.55 13.11
C GLU A 211 -19.77 -1.02 11.88
N PHE A 212 -19.08 -1.91 11.17
CA PHE A 212 -18.21 -1.56 10.07
C PHE A 212 -17.98 -2.74 9.12
N ILE A 213 -17.89 -2.46 7.80
CA ILE A 213 -17.59 -3.44 6.76
C ILE A 213 -16.33 -3.03 5.97
N LEU A 214 -15.25 -3.81 6.09
CA LEU A 214 -14.02 -3.61 5.29
C LEU A 214 -14.12 -4.44 4.02
N MET A 215 -13.86 -3.81 2.87
CA MET A 215 -13.91 -4.47 1.56
C MET A 215 -12.57 -4.33 0.84
N ASP A 216 -12.09 -5.44 0.29
CA ASP A 216 -10.92 -5.47 -0.58
C ASP A 216 -11.33 -5.25 -2.05
N THR A 217 -10.42 -4.71 -2.85
CA THR A 217 -10.60 -4.62 -4.30
C THR A 217 -10.73 -6.03 -4.90
N GLY A 218 -11.75 -6.22 -5.72
CA GLY A 218 -12.08 -7.50 -6.33
C GLY A 218 -13.18 -8.26 -5.60
N ILE A 219 -13.60 -7.85 -4.40
CA ILE A 219 -14.71 -8.46 -3.68
C ILE A 219 -16.08 -8.07 -4.26
N GLU A 220 -16.13 -7.00 -5.05
CA GLU A 220 -17.31 -6.52 -5.76
C GLU A 220 -17.86 -7.59 -6.73
N ARG A 221 -16.98 -8.51 -7.19
CA ARG A 221 -17.37 -9.65 -8.04
C ARG A 221 -18.39 -10.59 -7.38
N TRP A 222 -18.49 -10.56 -6.06
CA TRP A 222 -19.44 -11.35 -5.28
C TRP A 222 -20.68 -10.53 -4.87
N GLY A 223 -20.83 -9.30 -5.38
CA GLY A 223 -21.99 -8.46 -5.09
C GLY A 223 -22.05 -7.92 -3.66
N MET A 224 -20.90 -7.85 -2.98
CA MET A 224 -20.79 -7.38 -1.59
C MET A 224 -21.17 -5.90 -1.40
N ASP A 225 -21.21 -5.11 -2.48
CA ASP A 225 -21.65 -3.71 -2.46
C ASP A 225 -23.06 -3.53 -1.88
N LYS A 226 -23.89 -4.58 -1.94
CA LYS A 226 -25.24 -4.58 -1.36
C LYS A 226 -25.21 -4.49 0.16
N LEU A 227 -24.16 -5.00 0.81
CA LEU A 227 -24.00 -4.97 2.27
C LEU A 227 -23.73 -3.55 2.81
N THR A 228 -23.45 -2.59 1.94
CA THR A 228 -23.18 -1.17 2.32
C THR A 228 -24.37 -0.47 2.96
N SER A 229 -25.58 -1.03 2.82
CA SER A 229 -26.79 -0.57 3.49
C SER A 229 -26.78 -0.80 5.01
N LEU A 230 -26.04 -1.81 5.48
CA LEU A 230 -26.10 -2.32 6.86
C LEU A 230 -25.19 -1.54 7.82
N ALA A 231 -24.02 -1.12 7.34
CA ALA A 231 -23.02 -0.42 8.12
C ALA A 231 -22.13 0.42 7.20
N PRO A 232 -21.40 1.41 7.74
CA PRO A 232 -20.38 2.10 6.98
C PRO A 232 -19.41 1.10 6.33
N SER A 233 -19.24 1.21 5.02
CA SER A 233 -18.30 0.39 4.25
C SER A 233 -17.13 1.23 3.78
N ILE A 234 -15.93 0.67 3.90
CA ILE A 234 -14.69 1.28 3.42
C ILE A 234 -14.05 0.30 2.48
N GLN A 235 -13.88 0.77 1.27
CA GLN A 235 -13.03 0.13 0.29
C GLN A 235 -11.58 0.44 0.65
N LEU A 236 -10.78 -0.59 0.89
CA LEU A 236 -9.34 -0.42 1.03
C LEU A 236 -8.79 -0.01 -0.35
N SER A 237 -8.17 1.16 -0.41
CA SER A 237 -7.50 1.62 -1.62
C SER A 237 -6.13 0.94 -1.68
N TYR A 238 -6.07 -0.22 -2.35
CA TYR A 238 -4.84 -0.99 -2.49
C TYR A 238 -3.76 -0.18 -3.21
N LYS A 239 -2.63 0.06 -2.55
CA LYS A 239 -1.41 0.58 -3.18
C LYS A 239 -0.42 -0.55 -3.45
N GLY A 240 -0.89 -1.59 -4.15
CA GLY A 240 -0.07 -2.73 -4.57
C GLY A 240 0.05 -3.83 -3.51
N GLU A 241 0.98 -4.77 -3.72
CA GLU A 241 1.10 -6.04 -2.99
C GLU A 241 1.89 -5.89 -1.66
N GLU A 242 1.97 -4.67 -1.12
CA GLU A 242 2.75 -4.35 0.08
C GLU A 242 1.88 -4.42 1.33
N TRP A 243 2.02 -5.51 2.08
CA TRP A 243 1.16 -5.83 3.22
C TRP A 243 1.31 -4.88 4.41
N ARG A 244 2.47 -4.23 4.61
CA ARG A 244 2.65 -3.29 5.73
C ARG A 244 1.79 -2.04 5.56
N THR A 245 1.68 -1.55 4.33
CA THR A 245 0.83 -0.41 3.97
C THR A 245 -0.65 -0.73 4.20
N THR A 246 -1.06 -1.94 3.84
CA THR A 246 -2.41 -2.44 4.12
C THR A 246 -2.65 -2.58 5.62
N LEU A 247 -1.71 -3.16 6.37
CA LEU A 247 -1.76 -3.28 7.83
C LEU A 247 -1.90 -1.90 8.50
N HIS A 248 -1.08 -0.92 8.10
CA HIS A 248 -1.17 0.45 8.59
C HIS A 248 -2.54 1.07 8.31
N SER A 249 -3.06 0.90 7.10
CA SER A 249 -4.36 1.46 6.71
C SER A 249 -5.49 0.86 7.55
N ILE A 250 -5.50 -0.45 7.74
CA ILE A 250 -6.50 -1.14 8.57
C ILE A 250 -6.34 -0.75 10.05
N ALA A 251 -5.11 -0.68 10.55
CA ALA A 251 -4.83 -0.27 11.93
C ALA A 251 -5.31 1.15 12.21
N ASP A 252 -5.08 2.09 11.29
CA ASP A 252 -5.57 3.46 11.43
C ASP A 252 -7.10 3.52 11.51
N LEU A 253 -7.79 2.70 10.70
CA LEU A 253 -9.26 2.60 10.66
C LEU A 253 -9.85 1.98 11.93
N LEU A 254 -9.16 0.98 12.49
CA LEU A 254 -9.56 0.26 13.69
C LEU A 254 -9.04 0.90 14.97
N GLY A 255 -8.18 1.91 14.84
CA GLY A 255 -7.55 2.52 16.00
C GLY A 255 -6.44 1.72 16.67
N LYS A 256 -5.83 0.81 15.91
CA LYS A 256 -4.76 -0.09 16.36
C LYS A 256 -3.40 0.33 15.83
N ALA A 257 -3.19 1.63 15.59
CA ALA A 257 -1.92 2.14 15.04
C ALA A 257 -0.70 1.78 15.90
N GLU A 258 -0.87 1.69 17.23
CA GLU A 258 0.20 1.30 18.16
C GLU A 258 0.60 -0.18 18.02
N GLU A 259 -0.30 -1.05 17.54
CA GLU A 259 -0.04 -2.48 17.33
C GLU A 259 0.81 -2.76 16.09
N VAL A 260 0.87 -1.81 15.14
CA VAL A 260 1.50 -2.07 13.84
C VAL A 260 3.01 -2.33 13.96
N SER A 261 3.71 -1.51 14.75
CA SER A 261 5.17 -1.65 14.88
C SER A 261 5.59 -2.98 15.52
N PRO A 262 4.97 -3.43 16.63
CA PRO A 262 5.19 -4.77 17.16
C PRO A 262 4.94 -5.90 16.16
N VAL A 263 3.82 -5.85 15.43
CA VAL A 263 3.42 -6.88 14.45
C VAL A 263 4.44 -6.98 13.31
N ILE A 264 4.87 -5.84 12.76
CA ILE A 264 5.90 -5.81 11.70
C ILE A 264 7.23 -6.32 12.22
N ALA A 265 7.65 -5.90 13.42
CA ALA A 265 8.91 -6.32 14.01
C ALA A 265 8.95 -7.83 14.27
N ASP A 266 7.85 -8.43 14.73
CA ASP A 266 7.75 -9.88 14.93
C ASP A 266 7.97 -10.65 13.62
N TYR A 267 7.28 -10.24 12.54
CA TYR A 267 7.48 -10.80 11.20
C TYR A 267 8.93 -10.67 10.72
N GLU A 268 9.50 -9.47 10.79
CA GLU A 268 10.84 -9.19 10.28
C GLU A 268 11.91 -9.97 11.03
N ASN A 269 11.78 -10.10 12.35
CA ASN A 269 12.65 -10.93 13.16
C ASN A 269 12.56 -12.41 12.76
N LYS A 270 11.34 -12.93 12.56
CA LYS A 270 11.13 -14.31 12.12
C LYS A 270 11.72 -14.56 10.73
N ALA A 271 11.46 -13.67 9.77
CA ALA A 271 11.99 -13.76 8.42
C ALA A 271 13.53 -13.72 8.40
N ALA A 272 14.14 -12.81 9.16
CA ALA A 272 15.60 -12.70 9.26
C ALA A 272 16.24 -13.96 9.87
N ALA A 273 15.65 -14.51 10.94
CA ALA A 273 16.09 -15.75 11.55
C ALA A 273 15.97 -16.94 10.58
N ALA A 274 14.84 -17.03 9.87
CA ALA A 274 14.59 -18.07 8.88
C ALA A 274 15.59 -18.00 7.71
N LYS A 275 15.83 -16.81 7.15
CA LYS A 275 16.83 -16.55 6.11
C LYS A 275 18.22 -17.01 6.53
N ALA A 276 18.64 -16.66 7.75
CA ALA A 276 19.95 -17.07 8.26
C ALA A 276 20.10 -18.60 8.36
N LYS A 277 19.01 -19.32 8.68
CA LYS A 277 18.98 -20.79 8.70
C LYS A 277 19.03 -21.36 7.28
N LEU A 278 18.16 -20.89 6.39
CA LEU A 278 18.02 -21.40 5.03
C LEU A 278 19.28 -21.20 4.19
N LEU A 279 19.97 -20.05 4.31
CA LEU A 279 21.23 -19.79 3.60
C LEU A 279 22.32 -20.82 3.92
N ARG A 280 22.28 -21.46 5.10
CA ARG A 280 23.25 -22.50 5.50
C ARG A 280 22.87 -23.87 4.93
N VAL A 281 21.58 -24.17 4.86
CA VAL A 281 21.05 -25.50 4.50
C VAL A 281 20.86 -25.62 2.98
N VAL A 282 20.11 -24.70 2.38
CA VAL A 282 19.68 -24.73 0.97
C VAL A 282 20.80 -24.27 0.02
N LYS A 283 21.71 -23.42 0.51
CA LYS A 283 22.89 -22.93 -0.23
C LYS A 283 22.53 -22.35 -1.60
N ARG A 284 22.85 -23.06 -2.69
CA ARG A 284 22.66 -22.64 -4.09
C ARG A 284 21.48 -23.34 -4.77
N GLN A 285 20.71 -24.13 -4.03
CA GLN A 285 19.56 -24.81 -4.57
C GLN A 285 18.48 -23.79 -4.97
N THR A 286 17.86 -24.06 -6.10
CA THR A 286 16.85 -23.21 -6.73
C THR A 286 15.45 -23.62 -6.30
N VAL A 287 14.56 -22.64 -6.21
CA VAL A 287 13.18 -22.82 -5.77
C VAL A 287 12.23 -22.25 -6.81
N ALA A 288 11.12 -22.96 -7.04
CA ALA A 288 9.98 -22.48 -7.82
C ALA A 288 8.68 -22.75 -7.08
N CYS A 289 7.66 -21.93 -7.32
CA CYS A 289 6.33 -22.08 -6.76
C CYS A 289 5.29 -22.20 -7.87
N LEU A 290 4.52 -23.29 -7.87
CA LEU A 290 3.44 -23.51 -8.82
C LEU A 290 2.08 -23.46 -8.14
N ARG A 291 1.10 -22.90 -8.84
CA ARG A 291 -0.32 -23.11 -8.56
C ARG A 291 -0.92 -23.98 -9.66
N LEU A 292 -1.61 -25.03 -9.25
CA LEU A 292 -2.18 -26.03 -10.13
C LEU A 292 -3.71 -25.94 -10.08
N SER A 293 -4.33 -25.82 -11.24
CA SER A 293 -5.78 -25.95 -11.43
C SER A 293 -6.08 -27.25 -12.21
N ALA A 294 -7.34 -27.50 -12.55
CA ALA A 294 -7.73 -28.68 -13.32
C ALA A 294 -7.01 -28.79 -14.68
N ASP A 295 -6.75 -27.65 -15.32
CA ASP A 295 -6.25 -27.57 -16.70
C ASP A 295 -5.06 -26.61 -16.86
N ARG A 296 -4.61 -25.95 -15.78
CA ARG A 296 -3.61 -24.87 -15.83
C ARG A 296 -2.51 -25.05 -14.81
N VAL A 297 -1.30 -24.63 -15.19
CA VAL A 297 -0.11 -24.60 -14.35
C VAL A 297 0.42 -23.17 -14.34
N GLN A 298 0.42 -22.53 -13.18
CA GLN A 298 0.87 -21.15 -13.03
C GLN A 298 2.18 -21.11 -12.25
N LEU A 299 3.22 -20.55 -12.85
CA LEU A 299 4.50 -20.27 -12.18
C LEU A 299 4.47 -18.87 -11.58
N TYR A 300 4.67 -18.78 -10.26
CA TYR A 300 4.69 -17.50 -9.56
C TYR A 300 6.00 -16.73 -9.76
N GLY A 301 5.85 -15.40 -9.80
CA GLY A 301 6.91 -14.45 -10.14
C GLY A 301 7.96 -14.21 -9.07
N GLY A 302 8.91 -13.34 -9.41
CA GLY A 302 10.12 -13.06 -8.63
C GLY A 302 9.91 -12.26 -7.34
N PRO A 303 10.99 -11.73 -6.73
CA PRO A 303 10.99 -11.19 -5.36
C PRO A 303 10.06 -10.00 -5.16
N ASP A 304 9.64 -9.33 -6.23
CA ASP A 304 8.91 -8.07 -6.16
C ASP A 304 7.39 -8.19 -6.34
N HIS A 305 6.90 -9.37 -6.72
CA HIS A 305 5.50 -9.55 -7.11
C HIS A 305 4.86 -10.86 -6.64
N GLY A 306 3.55 -10.78 -6.42
CA GLY A 306 2.66 -11.88 -6.08
C GLY A 306 2.68 -12.33 -4.62
N TYR A 307 1.86 -13.35 -4.34
CA TYR A 307 1.64 -13.83 -2.98
C TYR A 307 2.86 -14.51 -2.37
N THR A 308 3.72 -15.12 -3.20
CA THR A 308 4.78 -16.03 -2.74
C THR A 308 6.18 -15.46 -2.96
N GLY A 309 6.41 -14.75 -4.07
CA GLY A 309 7.71 -14.23 -4.49
C GLY A 309 8.41 -13.37 -3.42
N PRO A 310 7.76 -12.36 -2.83
CA PRO A 310 8.33 -11.55 -1.76
C PRO A 310 8.81 -12.37 -0.57
N VAL A 311 8.00 -13.33 -0.10
CA VAL A 311 8.40 -14.15 1.05
C VAL A 311 9.55 -15.10 0.67
N LEU A 312 9.41 -15.85 -0.41
CA LEU A 312 10.39 -16.89 -0.79
C LEU A 312 11.75 -16.28 -1.16
N TYR A 313 11.76 -15.26 -2.01
CA TYR A 313 13.00 -14.79 -2.62
C TYR A 313 13.58 -13.56 -1.91
N ARG A 314 12.74 -12.60 -1.52
CA ARG A 314 13.21 -11.37 -0.87
C ARG A 314 13.51 -11.61 0.61
N ASP A 315 12.50 -12.10 1.33
CA ASP A 315 12.52 -12.18 2.78
C ASP A 315 13.31 -13.40 3.27
N LEU A 316 13.11 -14.57 2.66
CA LEU A 316 13.86 -15.79 3.00
C LEU A 316 15.17 -15.95 2.23
N GLY A 317 15.38 -15.18 1.17
CA GLY A 317 16.64 -15.20 0.39
C GLY A 317 16.87 -16.48 -0.41
N LEU A 318 15.81 -17.24 -0.73
CA LEU A 318 15.92 -18.41 -1.60
C LEU A 318 16.24 -17.98 -3.04
N SER A 319 16.97 -18.83 -3.76
CA SER A 319 17.33 -18.54 -5.14
C SER A 319 16.16 -18.91 -6.07
N PRO A 320 15.56 -17.97 -6.81
CA PRO A 320 14.52 -18.30 -7.78
C PRO A 320 15.08 -19.16 -8.90
N HIS A 321 14.26 -20.08 -9.40
CA HIS A 321 14.59 -20.82 -10.61
C HIS A 321 14.69 -19.91 -11.85
N LEU A 322 15.53 -20.27 -12.83
CA LEU A 322 15.77 -19.45 -14.02
C LEU A 322 14.49 -19.12 -14.81
N LEU A 323 13.51 -20.03 -14.85
CA LEU A 323 12.22 -19.78 -15.51
C LEU A 323 11.39 -18.69 -14.81
N VAL A 324 11.53 -18.52 -13.50
CA VAL A 324 10.88 -17.42 -12.76
C VAL A 324 11.41 -16.08 -13.30
N GLU A 325 12.72 -15.97 -13.46
CA GLU A 325 13.36 -14.75 -13.97
C GLU A 325 13.16 -14.52 -15.48
N LYS A 326 13.00 -15.59 -16.26
CA LYS A 326 12.81 -15.48 -17.71
C LYS A 326 11.36 -15.20 -18.10
N LEU A 327 10.42 -15.91 -17.51
CA LEU A 327 9.02 -15.92 -17.96
C LEU A 327 8.12 -15.05 -17.09
N ALA A 328 8.40 -14.95 -15.78
CA ALA A 328 7.55 -14.24 -14.82
C ALA A 328 8.18 -12.92 -14.30
N LYS A 329 9.14 -12.35 -15.04
CA LYS A 329 9.80 -11.09 -14.65
C LYS A 329 8.82 -9.92 -14.65
N GLY A 330 8.67 -9.26 -13.51
CA GLY A 330 7.75 -8.13 -13.36
C GLY A 330 6.27 -8.52 -13.38
N LEU A 331 5.96 -9.82 -13.33
CA LEU A 331 4.61 -10.36 -13.33
C LEU A 331 4.33 -11.10 -12.03
N ARG A 332 3.07 -11.15 -11.62
CA ARG A 332 2.62 -11.96 -10.47
C ARG A 332 2.81 -13.44 -10.71
N PHE A 333 2.41 -13.91 -11.89
CA PHE A 333 2.58 -15.27 -12.36
C PHE A 333 2.55 -15.30 -13.89
N VAL A 334 2.98 -16.42 -14.46
CA VAL A 334 2.80 -16.79 -15.87
C VAL A 334 2.16 -18.17 -15.96
N GLU A 335 1.32 -18.40 -16.95
CA GLU A 335 0.81 -19.74 -17.24
C GLU A 335 1.83 -20.49 -18.09
N LEU A 336 2.24 -21.69 -17.64
CA LEU A 336 3.24 -22.50 -18.33
C LEU A 336 2.57 -23.41 -19.36
N THR A 337 3.16 -23.49 -20.55
CA THR A 337 2.88 -24.61 -21.45
C THR A 337 3.49 -25.90 -20.93
N MET A 338 3.08 -27.05 -21.49
CA MET A 338 3.67 -28.34 -21.12
C MET A 338 5.15 -28.42 -21.50
N GLU A 339 5.56 -27.77 -22.60
CA GLU A 339 6.96 -27.66 -23.01
C GLU A 339 7.77 -26.82 -22.01
N GLU A 340 7.23 -25.70 -21.53
CA GLU A 340 7.89 -24.86 -20.53
C GLU A 340 7.96 -25.55 -19.16
N LEU A 341 6.90 -26.27 -18.78
CA LEU A 341 6.91 -27.10 -17.57
C LEU A 341 7.99 -28.19 -17.66
N ALA A 342 8.20 -28.79 -18.83
CA ALA A 342 9.25 -29.80 -19.03
C ALA A 342 10.68 -29.24 -18.81
N LEU A 343 10.86 -27.92 -18.92
CA LEU A 343 12.13 -27.24 -18.68
C LEU A 343 12.33 -26.84 -17.21
N LEU A 344 11.37 -27.14 -16.32
CA LEU A 344 11.46 -26.77 -14.92
C LEU A 344 12.33 -27.76 -14.13
N ASP A 345 13.61 -27.42 -13.95
CA ASP A 345 14.61 -28.23 -13.24
C ASP A 345 14.97 -27.67 -11.85
N ALA A 346 14.05 -26.98 -11.19
CA ALA A 346 14.23 -26.48 -9.84
C ALA A 346 14.56 -27.60 -8.83
N ASP A 347 15.43 -27.32 -7.86
CA ASP A 347 15.80 -28.27 -6.81
C ASP A 347 14.65 -28.53 -5.84
N HIS A 348 13.86 -27.49 -5.54
CA HIS A 348 12.66 -27.57 -4.71
C HIS A 348 11.46 -26.92 -5.39
N LEU A 349 10.33 -27.61 -5.34
CA LEU A 349 9.08 -27.17 -5.94
C LEU A 349 8.01 -27.05 -4.87
N PHE A 350 7.58 -25.82 -4.58
CA PHE A 350 6.38 -25.60 -3.77
C PHE A 350 5.17 -25.64 -4.68
N ILE A 351 4.13 -26.39 -4.30
CA ILE A 351 2.90 -26.51 -5.09
C ILE A 351 1.68 -26.21 -4.23
N THR A 352 0.76 -25.44 -4.78
CA THR A 352 -0.60 -25.31 -4.23
C THR A 352 -1.61 -25.75 -5.26
N ILE A 353 -2.67 -26.40 -4.80
CA ILE A 353 -3.74 -26.93 -5.67
C ILE A 353 -5.00 -26.11 -5.44
N ASP A 354 -5.64 -25.69 -6.52
CA ASP A 354 -6.95 -25.05 -6.45
C ASP A 354 -7.96 -26.02 -5.84
N PRO A 355 -8.72 -25.59 -4.82
CA PRO A 355 -9.76 -26.41 -4.21
C PRO A 355 -10.79 -26.97 -5.21
N THR A 356 -11.07 -26.24 -6.31
CA THR A 356 -12.00 -26.64 -7.37
C THR A 356 -11.48 -27.71 -8.31
N ALA A 357 -10.16 -27.92 -8.39
CA ALA A 357 -9.57 -28.87 -9.32
C ALA A 357 -9.86 -30.34 -8.93
N GLY A 358 -10.30 -30.56 -7.69
CA GLY A 358 -10.36 -31.89 -7.08
C GLY A 358 -8.96 -32.45 -6.84
N ARG A 359 -8.83 -33.45 -5.95
CA ARG A 359 -7.55 -34.14 -5.69
C ARG A 359 -7.04 -34.99 -6.87
N GLN A 360 -7.68 -34.91 -8.03
CA GLN A 360 -7.35 -35.67 -9.24
C GLN A 360 -6.86 -34.72 -10.34
N ILE A 361 -5.76 -34.02 -10.09
CA ILE A 361 -5.08 -33.29 -11.16
C ILE A 361 -4.39 -34.33 -12.04
N GLU A 362 -4.89 -34.56 -13.25
CA GLU A 362 -4.34 -35.53 -14.20
C GLU A 362 -2.83 -35.31 -14.45
N LEU A 363 -2.40 -34.05 -14.45
CA LEU A 363 -0.99 -33.67 -14.58
C LEU A 363 -0.10 -34.37 -13.54
N LEU A 364 -0.51 -34.48 -12.27
CA LEU A 364 0.29 -35.09 -11.21
C LEU A 364 0.56 -36.59 -11.46
N HIS A 365 -0.26 -37.23 -12.30
CA HIS A 365 -0.12 -38.62 -12.71
C HIS A 365 0.57 -38.79 -14.07
N SER A 366 0.88 -37.68 -14.77
CA SER A 366 1.46 -37.70 -16.10
C SER A 366 2.94 -38.14 -16.10
N PRO A 367 3.44 -38.73 -17.20
CA PRO A 367 4.87 -39.00 -17.36
C PRO A 367 5.74 -37.74 -17.30
N LEU A 368 5.21 -36.61 -17.78
CA LEU A 368 5.88 -35.31 -17.74
C LEU A 368 6.13 -34.87 -16.30
N TRP A 369 5.10 -34.87 -15.45
CA TRP A 369 5.27 -34.51 -14.05
C TRP A 369 6.28 -35.41 -13.34
N ARG A 370 6.17 -36.74 -13.53
CA ARG A 370 7.11 -37.71 -12.96
C ARG A 370 8.55 -37.57 -13.45
N SER A 371 8.79 -36.91 -14.59
CA SER A 371 10.13 -36.70 -15.12
C SER A 371 10.84 -35.49 -14.52
N LEU A 372 10.12 -34.56 -13.89
CA LEU A 372 10.68 -33.36 -13.29
C LEU A 372 11.72 -33.71 -12.20
N PRO A 373 12.89 -33.05 -12.15
CA PRO A 373 13.93 -33.32 -11.15
C PRO A 373 13.42 -33.26 -9.71
N ALA A 374 12.69 -32.21 -9.33
CA ALA A 374 12.12 -32.08 -7.98
C ALA A 374 11.19 -33.25 -7.64
N VAL A 375 10.39 -33.74 -8.59
CA VAL A 375 9.46 -34.86 -8.39
C VAL A 375 10.23 -36.16 -8.17
N ARG A 376 11.24 -36.44 -9.00
CA ARG A 376 12.08 -37.64 -8.85
C ARG A 376 12.87 -37.67 -7.55
N ASN A 377 13.28 -36.50 -7.06
CA ASN A 377 14.06 -36.36 -5.84
C ASN A 377 13.20 -36.27 -4.57
N GLY A 378 11.87 -36.28 -4.68
CA GLY A 378 10.97 -36.12 -3.54
C GLY A 378 10.99 -34.71 -2.94
N SER A 379 11.41 -33.71 -3.70
CA SER A 379 11.52 -32.29 -3.30
C SER A 379 10.32 -31.45 -3.73
N VAL A 380 9.13 -32.06 -3.75
CA VAL A 380 7.87 -31.38 -4.03
C VAL A 380 7.13 -31.20 -2.71
N HIS A 381 6.81 -29.94 -2.40
CA HIS A 381 6.25 -29.53 -1.12
C HIS A 381 4.86 -28.94 -1.37
N GLU A 382 3.83 -29.73 -1.07
CA GLU A 382 2.45 -29.25 -1.13
C GLU A 382 2.16 -28.32 0.05
N VAL A 383 1.52 -27.20 -0.24
CA VAL A 383 1.21 -26.15 0.71
C VAL A 383 -0.24 -25.71 0.59
N ASP A 384 -0.77 -25.17 1.68
CA ASP A 384 -2.17 -24.79 1.77
C ASP A 384 -2.50 -23.59 0.86
N PHE A 385 -3.62 -23.70 0.13
CA PHE A 385 -4.02 -22.73 -0.88
C PHE A 385 -4.33 -21.35 -0.31
N LEU A 386 -5.18 -21.26 0.71
CA LEU A 386 -5.65 -19.97 1.21
C LEU A 386 -4.56 -19.22 1.99
N SER A 387 -3.67 -19.92 2.68
CA SER A 387 -2.52 -19.27 3.33
C SER A 387 -1.43 -18.87 2.35
N TRP A 388 -1.21 -19.62 1.27
CA TRP A 388 -0.17 -19.26 0.28
C TRP A 388 -0.64 -18.24 -0.75
N MET A 389 -1.94 -18.16 -1.06
CA MET A 389 -2.54 -17.19 -1.99
C MET A 389 -3.13 -15.96 -1.28
N ASN A 390 -2.44 -15.47 -0.26
CA ASN A 390 -2.85 -14.32 0.55
C ASN A 390 -1.63 -13.44 0.90
N TYR A 391 -1.86 -12.14 1.11
CA TYR A 391 -0.86 -11.14 1.50
C TYR A 391 -0.82 -10.85 3.00
N GLY A 392 -1.70 -11.46 3.79
CA GLY A 392 -1.84 -11.19 5.22
C GLY A 392 -0.59 -11.55 6.03
N VAL A 393 -0.47 -10.91 7.19
CA VAL A 393 0.65 -11.09 8.12
C VAL A 393 0.76 -12.54 8.55
N LEU A 394 -0.33 -13.13 9.06
CA LEU A 394 -0.36 -14.50 9.57
C LEU A 394 -0.11 -15.50 8.44
N SER A 395 -0.63 -15.22 7.25
CA SER A 395 -0.34 -15.98 6.04
C SER A 395 1.16 -15.99 5.71
N HIS A 396 1.87 -14.87 5.84
CA HIS A 396 3.31 -14.82 5.61
C HIS A 396 4.09 -15.56 6.71
N HIS A 397 3.69 -15.44 7.98
CA HIS A 397 4.24 -16.27 9.06
C HIS A 397 4.11 -17.75 8.75
N ARG A 398 2.96 -18.18 8.21
CA ARG A 398 2.69 -19.57 7.84
C ARG A 398 3.56 -20.05 6.68
N LYS A 399 3.73 -19.23 5.64
CA LYS A 399 4.65 -19.52 4.53
C LYS A 399 6.08 -19.76 5.04
N ILE A 400 6.56 -18.93 5.97
CA ILE A 400 7.89 -19.10 6.58
C ILE A 400 7.97 -20.43 7.34
N ASP A 401 6.96 -20.78 8.14
CA ASP A 401 6.93 -22.04 8.88
C ASP A 401 6.90 -23.26 7.96
N ASP A 402 6.10 -23.22 6.90
CA ASP A 402 6.00 -24.31 5.92
C ASP A 402 7.34 -24.52 5.21
N VAL A 403 8.02 -23.43 4.79
CA VAL A 403 9.35 -23.51 4.16
C VAL A 403 10.39 -24.07 5.13
N LEU A 404 10.41 -23.58 6.38
CA LEU A 404 11.35 -24.07 7.39
C LEU A 404 11.12 -25.54 7.72
N ARG A 405 9.87 -26.00 7.77
CA ARG A 405 9.52 -27.40 8.07
C ARG A 405 10.06 -28.38 7.03
N VAL A 406 10.10 -27.98 5.76
CA VAL A 406 10.45 -28.90 4.66
C VAL A 406 11.89 -28.74 4.17
N LEU A 407 12.53 -27.61 4.44
CA LEU A 407 13.91 -27.32 3.99
C LEU A 407 14.95 -27.32 5.10
N CYS A 408 14.57 -27.51 6.37
CA CYS A 408 15.49 -27.49 7.51
C CYS A 408 15.11 -28.52 8.58
#